data_AF-A0A7C5UIY3-F1
#
_entry.id   AF-A0A7C5UIY3-F1
#
_cell.length_a   1.000
_cell.length_b   1.000
_cell.length_c   1.000
_cell.angle_alpha   90.00
_cell.angle_beta   90.00
_cell.angle_gamma   90.00
#
_symmetry.space_group_name_H-M   'P 1'
#
loop_
_entity.id
_entity.type
_entity.pdbx_description
1 polymer ?
#
loop_
_entity_poly.entity_id
_entity_poly.type
_entity_poly.pdbx_seq_one_letter_code
_entity_poly.pdbx_strand_id
1 'polypeptide(L)'
;MAEWMRSLKLSKKLGQSIVEFSIVASVLVLLMLGMLVFGELLGWLHTLNNAVRDGARYGVTCPDPDNDQDYDEHIITLVRQRTDFLPNAASRVITVTSMDSNGNPLPPNRRQRGGFLKVEITYDAPVVPIPGILRNPRRLRAAAIFRVECDAPTTPPPTSGTTCSGPTCSGATCSGPTCSGDTCDPDCRPTAVNCFPTAEGCETVRGCIPSSRQDTCGFTCSGWDPSQRRTCGGDCNNTSGSRCFQ
;
A
#
# COMPACT_ATOMS: atom_id res chain seq x y z
N MET A 1 -84.00 -23.68 -2.72
CA MET A 1 -83.29 -23.15 -1.52
C MET A 1 -82.00 -23.91 -1.15
N ALA A 2 -81.87 -25.22 -1.43
CA ALA A 2 -80.67 -25.99 -1.08
C ALA A 2 -79.40 -25.60 -1.87
N GLU A 3 -79.53 -25.16 -3.13
CA GLU A 3 -78.37 -24.73 -3.94
C GLU A 3 -77.76 -23.39 -3.49
N TRP A 4 -78.60 -22.45 -3.02
CA TRP A 4 -78.14 -21.17 -2.46
C TRP A 4 -77.33 -21.35 -1.16
N MET A 5 -77.66 -22.36 -0.35
CA MET A 5 -76.88 -22.68 0.86
C MET A 5 -75.53 -23.35 0.58
N ARG A 6 -75.35 -24.01 -0.58
CA ARG A 6 -74.06 -24.58 -0.99
C ARG A 6 -73.08 -23.49 -1.45
N SER A 7 -73.55 -22.48 -2.17
CA SER A 7 -72.72 -21.34 -2.62
C SER A 7 -72.14 -20.55 -1.44
N LEU A 8 -72.95 -20.26 -0.41
CA LEU A 8 -72.51 -19.57 0.80
C LEU A 8 -71.46 -20.35 1.62
N LYS A 9 -71.53 -21.69 1.64
CA LYS A 9 -70.54 -22.53 2.36
C LYS A 9 -69.20 -22.63 1.63
N LEU A 10 -69.19 -22.53 0.30
CA LEU A 10 -67.95 -22.55 -0.49
C LEU A 10 -67.13 -21.27 -0.28
N SER A 11 -67.77 -20.10 -0.25
CA SER A 11 -67.11 -18.80 -0.01
C SER A 11 -66.46 -18.70 1.37
N LYS A 12 -67.03 -19.35 2.40
CA LYS A 12 -66.42 -19.40 3.74
C LYS A 12 -65.11 -20.20 3.77
N LYS A 13 -65.04 -21.31 3.04
CA LYS A 13 -63.81 -22.12 2.93
C LYS A 13 -62.71 -21.40 2.14
N LEU A 14 -63.09 -20.68 1.08
CA LEU A 14 -62.15 -19.86 0.30
C LEU A 14 -61.58 -18.70 1.14
N GLY A 15 -62.42 -18.03 1.94
CA GLY A 15 -61.98 -16.95 2.84
C GLY A 15 -61.01 -17.42 3.91
N GLN A 16 -61.26 -18.57 4.54
CA GLN A 16 -60.35 -19.14 5.54
C GLN A 16 -58.98 -19.50 4.95
N SER A 17 -58.95 -20.15 3.78
CA SER A 17 -57.70 -20.54 3.13
C SER A 17 -56.84 -19.34 2.73
N ILE A 18 -57.45 -18.21 2.34
CA ILE A 18 -56.73 -16.97 2.03
C ILE A 18 -56.07 -16.37 3.29
N VAL A 19 -56.74 -16.46 4.44
CA VAL A 19 -56.20 -15.93 5.71
C VAL A 19 -55.07 -16.81 6.22
N GLU A 20 -55.21 -18.13 6.14
CA GLU A 20 -54.13 -19.05 6.52
C GLU A 20 -52.89 -18.84 5.65
N PHE A 21 -53.08 -18.66 4.34
CA PHE A 21 -51.98 -18.36 3.42
C PHE A 21 -51.35 -16.99 3.68
N SER A 22 -52.13 -15.94 3.95
CA SER A 22 -51.61 -14.59 4.14
C SER A 22 -50.73 -14.46 5.39
N ILE A 23 -51.07 -15.19 6.46
CA ILE A 23 -50.26 -15.21 7.69
C ILE A 23 -48.91 -15.91 7.42
N VAL A 24 -48.92 -17.08 6.77
CA VAL A 24 -47.68 -17.80 6.44
C VAL A 24 -46.82 -16.98 5.48
N ALA A 25 -47.42 -16.40 4.45
CA ALA A 25 -46.72 -15.56 3.48
C ALA A 25 -46.09 -14.33 4.16
N SER A 26 -46.80 -13.67 5.07
CA SER A 26 -46.27 -12.52 5.82
C SER A 26 -45.03 -12.89 6.64
N VAL A 27 -45.08 -14.01 7.37
CA VAL A 27 -43.93 -14.50 8.16
C VAL A 27 -42.74 -14.86 7.26
N LEU A 28 -43.01 -15.49 6.10
CA LEU A 28 -41.99 -15.87 5.14
C LEU A 28 -41.29 -14.63 4.54
N VAL A 29 -42.05 -13.59 4.19
CA VAL A 29 -41.49 -12.32 3.69
C VAL A 29 -40.62 -11.65 4.75
N LEU A 30 -41.02 -11.64 6.01
CA LEU A 30 -40.20 -11.10 7.10
C LEU A 30 -38.88 -11.88 7.27
N LEU A 31 -38.94 -13.22 7.20
CA LEU A 31 -37.74 -14.06 7.25
C LEU A 31 -36.82 -13.79 6.05
N MET A 32 -37.37 -13.66 4.85
CA MET A 32 -36.59 -13.39 3.64
C MET A 32 -35.86 -12.04 3.75
N LEU A 33 -36.56 -10.98 4.19
CA LEU A 33 -35.93 -9.68 4.43
C LEU A 33 -34.82 -9.76 5.48
N GLY A 34 -35.04 -10.50 6.57
CA GLY A 34 -34.02 -10.74 7.59
C GLY A 34 -32.78 -11.45 7.03
N MET A 35 -32.97 -12.47 6.20
CA MET A 35 -31.88 -13.20 5.53
C MET A 35 -31.10 -12.30 4.57
N LEU A 36 -31.76 -11.40 3.83
CA LEU A 36 -31.10 -10.47 2.91
C LEU A 36 -30.20 -9.49 3.66
N VAL A 37 -30.71 -8.84 4.72
CA VAL A 37 -29.92 -7.90 5.54
C VAL A 37 -28.75 -8.61 6.23
N PHE A 38 -28.98 -9.83 6.73
CA PHE A 38 -27.91 -10.63 7.32
C PHE A 38 -26.85 -11.03 6.28
N GLY A 39 -27.29 -11.44 5.09
CA GLY A 39 -26.40 -11.82 3.99
C GLY A 39 -25.50 -10.69 3.54
N GLU A 40 -26.03 -9.47 3.47
CA GLU A 40 -25.25 -8.26 3.17
C GLU A 40 -24.13 -8.02 4.19
N LEU A 41 -24.46 -8.07 5.49
CA LEU A 41 -23.49 -7.88 6.57
C LEU A 41 -22.39 -8.96 6.55
N LEU A 42 -22.77 -10.21 6.31
CA LEU A 42 -21.85 -11.32 6.20
C LEU A 42 -20.95 -11.19 4.96
N GLY A 43 -21.49 -10.69 3.84
CA GLY A 43 -20.74 -10.40 2.63
C GLY A 43 -19.64 -9.36 2.85
N TRP A 44 -19.95 -8.27 3.55
CA TRP A 44 -18.94 -7.27 3.94
C TRP A 44 -17.87 -7.88 4.85
N LEU A 45 -18.26 -8.66 5.86
CA LEU A 45 -17.31 -9.33 6.74
C LEU A 45 -16.38 -10.30 5.97
N HIS A 46 -16.90 -11.06 5.01
CA HIS A 46 -16.08 -11.93 4.17
C HIS A 46 -15.11 -11.14 3.30
N THR A 47 -15.55 -10.03 2.72
CA THR A 47 -14.70 -9.12 1.95
C THR A 47 -13.55 -8.61 2.80
N LEU A 48 -13.84 -8.10 4.00
CA LEU A 48 -12.83 -7.59 4.93
C LEU A 48 -11.81 -8.67 5.30
N ASN A 49 -12.28 -9.88 5.62
CA ASN A 49 -11.39 -11.01 5.93
C ASN A 49 -10.50 -11.39 4.75
N ASN A 50 -11.04 -11.40 3.53
CA ASN A 50 -10.24 -11.72 2.35
C ASN A 50 -9.20 -10.63 2.07
N ALA A 51 -9.61 -9.36 2.11
CA ALA A 51 -8.72 -8.22 1.89
C ALA A 51 -7.54 -8.19 2.87
N VAL A 52 -7.81 -8.40 4.16
CA VAL A 52 -6.78 -8.44 5.20
C VAL A 52 -5.84 -9.63 5.03
N ARG A 53 -6.35 -10.80 4.61
CA ARG A 53 -5.50 -11.98 4.32
C ARG A 53 -4.62 -11.76 3.10
N ASP A 54 -5.14 -11.14 2.05
CA ASP A 54 -4.36 -10.77 0.87
C ASP A 54 -3.28 -9.73 1.23
N GLY A 55 -3.63 -8.71 2.01
CA GLY A 55 -2.69 -7.71 2.51
C GLY A 55 -1.58 -8.31 3.39
N ALA A 56 -1.94 -9.21 4.31
CA ALA A 56 -0.96 -9.87 5.17
C ALA A 56 -0.05 -10.84 4.39
N ARG A 57 -0.58 -11.60 3.42
CA ARG A 57 0.21 -12.46 2.52
C ARG A 57 1.19 -11.66 1.66
N TYR A 58 0.77 -10.49 1.19
CA TYR A 58 1.65 -9.59 0.45
C TYR A 58 2.71 -8.98 1.39
N GLY A 59 2.33 -8.60 2.60
CA GLY A 59 3.25 -7.99 3.56
C GLY A 59 4.33 -8.94 4.09
N VAL A 60 4.07 -10.24 4.21
CA VAL A 60 5.06 -11.17 4.79
C VAL A 60 6.29 -11.39 3.93
N THR A 61 6.25 -11.01 2.64
CA THR A 61 7.40 -11.08 1.73
C THR A 61 8.24 -9.81 1.70
N CYS A 62 7.91 -8.78 2.50
CA CYS A 62 8.55 -7.46 2.51
C CYS A 62 8.79 -6.88 1.10
N PRO A 63 7.76 -6.78 0.25
CA PRO A 63 7.92 -6.16 -1.06
C PRO A 63 8.16 -4.65 -0.87
N ASP A 64 9.16 -4.13 -1.56
CA ASP A 64 9.54 -2.72 -1.60
C ASP A 64 9.92 -2.37 -3.05
N PRO A 65 8.93 -2.16 -3.92
CA PRO A 65 9.16 -1.97 -5.35
C PRO A 65 9.77 -0.60 -5.69
N ASP A 66 9.56 0.39 -4.84
CA ASP A 66 10.00 1.77 -4.94
C ASP A 66 11.24 2.09 -4.08
N ASN A 67 11.64 1.17 -3.19
CA ASN A 67 12.85 1.24 -2.37
C ASN A 67 12.87 2.48 -1.46
N ASP A 68 11.70 2.85 -0.93
CA ASP A 68 11.49 3.98 -0.02
C ASP A 68 11.45 3.56 1.45
N GLN A 69 11.51 2.25 1.72
CA GLN A 69 11.47 1.63 3.04
C GLN A 69 10.12 1.81 3.76
N ASP A 70 9.05 2.12 3.03
CA ASP A 70 7.66 2.05 3.49
C ASP A 70 6.99 0.76 3.02
N TYR A 71 7.28 -0.31 3.75
CA TYR A 71 6.67 -1.62 3.48
C TYR A 71 5.16 -1.68 3.78
N ASP A 72 4.61 -0.72 4.52
CA ASP A 72 3.23 -0.73 4.98
C ASP A 72 2.29 -0.02 3.98
N GLU A 73 2.77 0.98 3.23
CA GLU A 73 1.99 1.71 2.21
C GLU A 73 1.32 0.78 1.21
N HIS A 74 2.08 -0.14 0.62
CA HIS A 74 1.57 -1.06 -0.39
C HIS A 74 0.54 -2.05 0.18
N ILE A 75 0.68 -2.46 1.44
CA ILE A 75 -0.31 -3.29 2.14
C ILE A 75 -1.61 -2.50 2.30
N ILE A 76 -1.51 -1.26 2.77
CA ILE A 76 -2.67 -0.40 3.01
C ILE A 76 -3.39 -0.13 1.68
N THR A 77 -2.64 0.17 0.62
CA THR A 77 -3.19 0.40 -0.73
C THR A 77 -3.89 -0.84 -1.28
N LEU A 78 -3.29 -2.02 -1.15
CA LEU A 78 -3.91 -3.28 -1.57
C LEU A 78 -5.22 -3.55 -0.80
N VAL A 79 -5.22 -3.39 0.52
CA VAL A 79 -6.42 -3.60 1.35
C VAL A 79 -7.50 -2.56 1.00
N ARG A 80 -7.12 -1.30 0.76
CA ARG A 80 -8.04 -0.23 0.32
C ARG A 80 -8.67 -0.58 -1.02
N GLN A 81 -7.87 -0.93 -2.02
CA GLN A 81 -8.35 -1.30 -3.35
C GLN A 81 -9.36 -2.46 -3.30
N ARG A 82 -9.11 -3.45 -2.44
CA ARG A 82 -10.03 -4.60 -2.24
C ARG A 82 -11.28 -4.26 -1.43
N THR A 83 -11.36 -3.09 -0.81
CA THR A 83 -12.48 -2.66 0.04
C THR A 83 -13.13 -1.35 -0.42
N ASP A 84 -12.74 -0.80 -1.57
CA ASP A 84 -13.24 0.48 -2.10
C ASP A 84 -14.71 0.42 -2.55
N PHE A 85 -15.21 -0.76 -2.89
CA PHE A 85 -16.61 -0.94 -3.27
C PHE A 85 -17.56 -0.97 -2.06
N LEU A 86 -17.03 -1.03 -0.83
CA LEU A 86 -17.86 -1.03 0.37
C LEU A 86 -18.51 0.37 0.56
N PRO A 87 -19.80 0.44 0.92
CA PRO A 87 -20.42 1.72 1.24
C PRO A 87 -19.70 2.37 2.43
N ASN A 88 -19.66 3.69 2.53
CA ASN A 88 -18.89 4.38 3.58
C ASN A 88 -17.42 3.95 3.70
N ALA A 89 -16.78 3.60 2.58
CA ALA A 89 -15.36 3.23 2.52
C ALA A 89 -14.41 4.17 3.29
N ALA A 90 -14.74 5.46 3.43
CA ALA A 90 -13.95 6.42 4.20
C ALA A 90 -13.89 6.14 5.72
N SER A 91 -14.83 5.37 6.29
CA SER A 91 -14.85 5.04 7.72
C SER A 91 -13.90 3.90 8.11
N ARG A 92 -13.25 3.25 7.12
CA ARG A 92 -12.35 2.14 7.38
C ARG A 92 -11.04 2.61 8.01
N VAL A 93 -10.62 1.94 9.08
CA VAL A 93 -9.32 2.14 9.72
C VAL A 93 -8.51 0.86 9.53
N ILE A 94 -7.37 0.98 8.85
CA ILE A 94 -6.45 -0.13 8.62
C ILE A 94 -5.26 0.07 9.56
N THR A 95 -4.89 -0.98 10.27
CA THR A 95 -3.76 -0.98 11.19
C THR A 95 -2.88 -2.17 10.87
N VAL A 96 -1.60 -1.90 10.63
CA VAL A 96 -0.57 -2.92 10.43
C VAL A 96 0.29 -2.92 11.68
N THR A 97 0.59 -4.11 12.19
CA THR A 97 1.46 -4.27 13.37
C THR A 97 2.37 -5.45 13.13
N SER A 98 3.67 -5.20 13.12
CA SER A 98 4.69 -6.23 13.11
C SER A 98 5.06 -6.61 14.54
N MET A 99 5.39 -7.88 14.76
CA MET A 99 5.79 -8.45 16.03
C MET A 99 7.03 -9.32 15.83
N ASP A 100 7.90 -9.35 16.83
CA ASP A 100 9.05 -10.24 16.86
C ASP A 100 8.62 -11.72 17.05
N SER A 101 9.59 -12.64 17.07
CA SER A 101 9.32 -14.07 17.32
C SER A 101 8.79 -14.37 18.72
N ASN A 102 8.92 -13.44 19.66
CA ASN A 102 8.46 -13.55 21.04
C ASN A 102 7.07 -12.92 21.25
N GLY A 103 6.51 -12.27 20.22
CA GLY A 103 5.22 -11.57 20.27
C GLY A 103 5.28 -10.12 20.72
N ASN A 104 6.46 -9.51 20.86
CA ASN A 104 6.59 -8.09 21.17
C ASN A 104 6.36 -7.24 19.91
N PRO A 105 5.62 -6.13 20.01
CA PRO A 105 5.41 -5.24 18.86
C PRO A 105 6.74 -4.61 18.44
N LEU A 106 7.02 -4.67 17.15
CA LEU A 106 8.11 -3.95 16.52
C LEU A 106 7.64 -2.53 16.14
N PRO A 107 8.58 -1.56 16.05
CA PRO A 107 8.24 -0.24 15.53
C PRO A 107 7.71 -0.30 14.08
N PRO A 108 6.98 0.72 13.63
CA PRO A 108 6.46 0.77 12.26
C PRO A 108 7.60 0.62 11.25
N ASN A 109 7.30 0.01 10.10
CA ASN A 109 8.25 -0.31 9.03
C ASN A 109 9.41 -1.23 9.42
N ARG A 110 9.43 -1.84 10.63
CA ARG A 110 10.30 -2.98 10.93
C ARG A 110 9.62 -4.30 10.72
N ARG A 111 10.36 -5.24 10.14
CA ARG A 111 9.95 -6.64 10.03
C ARG A 111 11.12 -7.53 10.39
N GLN A 112 10.83 -8.61 11.09
CA GLN A 112 11.82 -9.60 11.48
C GLN A 112 11.38 -10.97 10.97
N ARG A 113 12.31 -11.67 10.32
CA ARG A 113 12.12 -13.02 9.83
C ARG A 113 11.75 -13.92 11.01
N GLY A 114 10.72 -14.73 10.81
CA GLY A 114 10.20 -15.63 11.84
C GLY A 114 9.24 -14.97 12.82
N GLY A 115 9.16 -13.64 12.86
CA GLY A 115 8.14 -12.88 13.58
C GLY A 115 6.77 -12.93 12.91
N PHE A 116 5.84 -12.12 13.39
CA PHE A 116 4.44 -12.11 12.94
C PHE A 116 4.01 -10.75 12.42
N LEU A 117 3.27 -10.72 11.32
CA LEU A 117 2.62 -9.52 10.80
C LEU A 117 1.12 -9.66 11.01
N LYS A 118 0.54 -8.73 11.77
CA LYS A 118 -0.89 -8.59 11.97
C LYS A 118 -1.40 -7.43 11.12
N VAL A 119 -2.30 -7.73 10.20
CA VAL A 119 -3.07 -6.72 9.47
C VAL A 119 -4.48 -6.73 10.03
N GLU A 120 -5.02 -5.55 10.30
CA GLU A 120 -6.33 -5.38 10.89
C GLU A 120 -7.11 -4.29 10.15
N ILE A 121 -8.39 -4.53 9.93
CA ILE A 121 -9.33 -3.53 9.40
C ILE A 121 -10.53 -3.42 10.34
N THR A 122 -10.88 -2.19 10.67
CA THR A 122 -12.14 -1.84 11.33
C THR A 122 -12.98 -1.02 10.36
N TYR A 123 -14.25 -1.34 10.24
CA TYR A 123 -15.16 -0.70 9.29
C TYR A 123 -16.54 -0.47 9.93
N ASP A 124 -17.08 0.74 9.78
CA ASP A 124 -18.39 1.11 10.29
C ASP A 124 -19.44 0.87 9.20
N ALA A 125 -20.13 -0.26 9.29
CA ALA A 125 -21.12 -0.71 8.32
C ALA A 125 -22.46 0.04 8.50
N PRO A 126 -23.00 0.66 7.43
CA PRO A 126 -24.33 1.25 7.47
C PRO A 126 -25.36 0.13 7.46
N VAL A 127 -26.09 -0.02 8.56
CA VAL A 127 -27.17 -1.01 8.67
C VAL A 127 -28.49 -0.29 8.89
N VAL A 128 -29.57 -0.84 8.35
CA VAL A 128 -30.92 -0.36 8.68
C VAL A 128 -31.13 -0.58 10.18
N PRO A 129 -31.38 0.47 10.98
CA PRO A 129 -31.53 0.32 12.42
C PRO A 129 -32.83 -0.43 12.71
N ILE A 130 -32.71 -1.62 13.30
CA ILE A 130 -33.85 -2.38 13.84
C ILE A 130 -33.85 -2.16 15.35
N PRO A 131 -34.85 -1.46 15.90
CA PRO A 131 -34.94 -1.18 17.33
C PRO A 131 -34.77 -2.46 18.17
N GLY A 132 -33.86 -2.43 19.14
CA GLY A 132 -33.61 -3.54 20.05
C GLY A 132 -32.64 -4.63 19.54
N ILE A 133 -32.38 -4.74 18.22
CA ILE A 133 -31.53 -5.82 17.66
C ILE A 133 -30.24 -5.26 17.03
N LEU A 134 -30.34 -4.21 16.19
CA LEU A 134 -29.20 -3.67 15.44
C LEU A 134 -29.07 -2.16 15.66
N ARG A 135 -27.91 -1.73 16.19
CA ARG A 135 -27.53 -0.32 16.31
C ARG A 135 -26.70 0.09 15.08
N ASN A 136 -27.04 1.23 14.50
CA ASN A 136 -26.32 1.85 13.38
C ASN A 136 -25.39 2.96 13.91
N PRO A 137 -24.09 3.00 13.57
CA PRO A 137 -23.35 2.04 12.72
C PRO A 137 -22.98 0.74 13.46
N ARG A 138 -22.91 -0.36 12.69
CA ARG A 138 -22.40 -1.64 13.20
C ARG A 138 -20.92 -1.76 12.86
N ARG A 139 -20.06 -1.75 13.87
CA ARG A 139 -18.62 -1.94 13.70
C ARG A 139 -18.30 -3.39 13.32
N LEU A 140 -17.68 -3.59 12.16
CA LEU A 140 -17.11 -4.85 11.73
C LEU A 140 -15.59 -4.78 11.87
N ARG A 141 -14.99 -5.90 12.30
CA ARG A 141 -13.55 -6.00 12.52
C ARG A 141 -13.06 -7.32 11.92
N ALA A 142 -12.00 -7.26 11.13
CA ALA A 142 -11.31 -8.43 10.59
C ALA A 142 -9.81 -8.28 10.80
N ALA A 143 -9.14 -9.38 11.13
CA ALA A 143 -7.70 -9.41 11.33
C ALA A 143 -7.14 -10.70 10.76
N ALA A 144 -5.93 -10.63 10.21
CA ALA A 144 -5.16 -11.80 9.83
C ALA A 144 -3.72 -11.66 10.32
N ILE A 145 -3.17 -12.77 10.78
CA ILE A 145 -1.82 -12.85 11.32
C ILE A 145 -1.07 -13.88 10.49
N PHE A 146 0.09 -13.51 9.98
CA PHE A 146 0.95 -14.39 9.21
C PHE A 146 2.39 -14.29 9.70
N ARG A 147 3.18 -15.32 9.41
CA ARG A 147 4.60 -15.36 9.74
C ARG A 147 5.40 -14.62 8.67
N VAL A 148 6.32 -13.77 9.10
CA VAL A 148 7.16 -12.94 8.23
C VAL A 148 8.35 -13.75 7.68
N GLU A 149 8.63 -13.61 6.39
CA GLU A 149 9.66 -14.36 5.66
C GLU A 149 10.93 -13.55 5.36
N CYS A 150 11.04 -12.34 5.89
CA CYS A 150 12.07 -11.35 5.54
C CYS A 150 12.47 -10.51 6.75
N ASP A 151 13.69 -9.98 6.69
CA ASP A 151 14.18 -9.00 7.65
C ASP A 151 14.17 -7.64 6.98
N ALA A 152 13.35 -6.72 7.46
CA ALA A 152 13.32 -5.34 7.01
C ALA A 152 13.99 -4.47 8.09
N PRO A 153 15.20 -3.92 7.83
CA PRO A 153 15.82 -2.99 8.76
C PRO A 153 14.99 -1.71 8.82
N THR A 154 14.85 -1.08 9.99
CA THR A 154 14.68 0.39 9.91
C THR A 154 16.01 0.94 9.50
N THR A 155 16.08 1.48 8.33
CA THR A 155 16.72 2.77 8.24
C THR A 155 15.71 3.80 8.76
N PRO A 156 16.15 4.80 9.56
CA PRO A 156 15.28 5.93 9.85
C PRO A 156 14.76 6.49 8.52
N PRO A 157 13.54 7.08 8.49
CA PRO A 157 13.07 7.76 7.28
C PRO A 157 14.22 8.62 6.77
N PRO A 158 14.52 8.64 5.46
CA PRO A 158 15.49 9.58 4.94
C PRO A 158 15.02 10.94 5.44
N THR A 159 15.72 11.49 6.43
CA THR A 159 15.49 12.85 6.87
C THR A 159 15.70 13.63 5.60
N SER A 160 14.60 14.10 5.00
CA SER A 160 14.60 15.05 3.90
C SER A 160 15.66 16.04 4.28
N GLY A 161 16.80 16.01 3.56
CA GLY A 161 17.99 16.74 3.96
C GLY A 161 17.53 18.16 4.23
N THR A 162 17.64 18.60 5.49
CA THR A 162 17.44 20.00 5.82
C THR A 162 18.44 20.74 4.97
N THR A 163 17.97 21.34 3.87
CA THR A 163 18.71 22.39 3.18
C THR A 163 18.96 23.45 4.24
N CYS A 164 20.18 23.47 4.76
CA CYS A 164 20.61 24.47 5.69
C CYS A 164 20.63 25.81 4.95
N SER A 165 19.58 26.61 5.12
CA SER A 165 19.57 28.00 4.73
C SER A 165 20.13 28.83 5.88
N GLY A 166 21.46 28.91 5.99
CA GLY A 166 22.15 29.73 6.98
C GLY A 166 23.67 29.66 6.85
N PRO A 167 24.42 30.75 7.14
CA PRO A 167 25.86 30.86 6.87
C PRO A 167 26.77 30.05 7.82
N THR A 168 26.23 29.18 8.66
CA THR A 168 26.99 28.40 9.66
C THR A 168 26.52 26.95 9.68
N CYS A 169 27.06 26.14 8.78
CA CYS A 169 26.87 24.69 8.80
C CYS A 169 28.15 24.04 9.36
N SER A 170 28.02 23.25 10.43
CA SER A 170 29.05 22.33 10.91
C SER A 170 28.47 20.93 10.92
N GLY A 171 29.02 20.03 10.10
CA GLY A 171 28.58 18.64 9.92
C GLY A 171 29.26 17.99 8.70
N ALA A 172 29.39 16.65 8.70
CA ALA A 172 30.20 15.86 7.75
C ALA A 172 29.72 15.84 6.28
N THR A 173 28.77 16.69 5.92
CA THR A 173 28.19 16.79 4.57
C THR A 173 28.17 18.24 4.10
N CYS A 174 29.34 18.87 4.05
CA CYS A 174 29.54 20.13 3.34
C CYS A 174 30.17 19.83 1.98
N SER A 175 29.33 19.66 0.95
CA SER A 175 29.78 19.61 -0.45
C SER A 175 29.28 20.86 -1.17
N GLY A 176 30.11 21.90 -1.20
CA GLY A 176 29.88 23.16 -1.92
C GLY A 176 31.21 23.87 -2.22
N PRO A 177 31.29 24.68 -3.29
CA PRO A 177 32.55 25.27 -3.78
C PRO A 177 33.13 26.40 -2.91
N THR A 178 32.47 26.78 -1.82
CA THR A 178 32.86 27.90 -0.94
C THR A 178 33.00 27.43 0.50
N CYS A 179 34.12 26.76 0.79
CA CYS A 179 34.61 26.57 2.15
C CYS A 179 35.91 27.36 2.31
N SER A 180 35.80 28.63 2.70
CA SER A 180 36.94 29.46 3.13
C SER A 180 36.61 30.09 4.48
N GLY A 181 37.33 29.67 5.52
CA GLY A 181 37.28 30.23 6.88
C GLY A 181 38.31 29.54 7.78
N ASP A 182 38.86 30.27 8.75
CA ASP A 182 40.03 29.89 9.57
C ASP A 182 39.79 28.76 10.60
N THR A 183 38.66 28.04 10.50
CA THR A 183 38.22 26.96 11.41
C THR A 183 37.96 25.63 10.68
N CYS A 184 38.58 25.41 9.52
CA CYS A 184 38.60 24.08 8.90
C CYS A 184 39.66 23.19 9.55
N ASP A 185 39.22 22.07 10.13
CA ASP A 185 40.08 21.01 10.67
C ASP A 185 41.05 20.49 9.58
N PRO A 186 42.37 20.43 9.84
CA PRO A 186 43.37 19.99 8.85
C PRO A 186 43.24 18.50 8.44
N ASP A 187 42.44 17.69 9.13
CA ASP A 187 42.20 16.28 8.77
C ASP A 187 41.07 16.06 7.76
N CYS A 188 40.46 17.13 7.25
CA CYS A 188 39.64 17.07 6.04
C CYS A 188 40.52 16.82 4.81
N ARG A 189 40.98 15.58 4.62
CA ARG A 189 41.51 15.11 3.33
C ARG A 189 40.35 15.06 2.34
N PRO A 190 40.34 15.87 1.27
CA PRO A 190 39.41 15.63 0.18
C PRO A 190 39.78 14.30 -0.48
N THR A 191 38.93 13.28 -0.36
CA THR A 191 38.90 12.21 -1.36
C THR A 191 38.66 12.88 -2.71
N ALA A 192 39.65 12.74 -3.60
CA ALA A 192 39.79 13.40 -4.88
C ALA A 192 38.44 13.68 -5.58
N VAL A 193 37.98 14.94 -5.44
CA VAL A 193 36.98 15.52 -6.32
C VAL A 193 37.74 15.98 -7.55
N ASN A 194 37.44 15.36 -8.69
CA ASN A 194 37.98 15.75 -9.98
C ASN A 194 37.66 17.23 -10.26
N CYS A 195 38.68 18.09 -10.21
CA CYS A 195 38.61 19.43 -10.76
C CYS A 195 38.55 19.32 -12.30
N PHE A 196 37.39 19.59 -12.89
CA PHE A 196 37.32 19.97 -14.31
C PHE A 196 37.52 21.49 -14.42
N PRO A 197 38.37 21.97 -15.35
CA PRO A 197 38.48 23.40 -15.61
C PRO A 197 37.22 23.88 -16.36
N THR A 198 36.76 25.06 -15.96
CA THR A 198 35.73 25.84 -16.63
C THR A 198 36.12 26.11 -18.09
N ALA A 199 35.31 25.66 -19.04
CA ALA A 199 35.29 26.16 -20.40
C ALA A 199 33.88 26.71 -20.69
N GLU A 200 33.85 27.95 -21.14
CA GLU A 200 32.69 28.68 -21.61
C GLU A 200 31.97 27.92 -22.73
N GLY A 201 30.64 27.90 -22.71
CA GLY A 201 29.80 27.49 -23.84
C GLY A 201 29.10 26.15 -23.67
N CYS A 202 27.89 26.17 -23.10
CA CYS A 202 26.88 25.16 -23.38
C CYS A 202 25.52 25.84 -23.53
N GLU A 203 25.13 26.07 -24.78
CA GLU A 203 23.74 26.35 -25.14
C GLU A 203 22.85 25.16 -24.75
N THR A 204 21.66 25.53 -24.27
CA THR A 204 20.51 24.68 -24.00
C THR A 204 20.24 23.64 -25.10
N VAL A 205 20.27 22.36 -24.75
CA VAL A 205 19.52 21.33 -25.48
C VAL A 205 18.42 20.80 -24.56
N ARG A 206 17.19 21.18 -24.90
CA ARG A 206 15.96 20.64 -24.32
C ARG A 206 15.80 19.17 -24.70
N GLY A 207 15.41 18.37 -23.71
CA GLY A 207 14.66 17.13 -23.93
C GLY A 207 15.42 15.84 -23.64
N CYS A 208 15.36 15.38 -22.40
CA CYS A 208 15.42 13.96 -22.05
C CYS A 208 14.48 13.70 -20.87
N ILE A 209 13.49 12.84 -21.07
CA ILE A 209 12.63 12.26 -20.03
C ILE A 209 13.26 10.91 -19.64
N PRO A 210 13.38 10.54 -18.36
CA PRO A 210 13.90 9.24 -17.99
C PRO A 210 12.82 8.16 -18.17
N SER A 211 13.08 7.15 -19.02
CA SER A 211 12.33 5.90 -19.06
C SER A 211 13.10 4.79 -18.35
N SER A 212 12.37 4.01 -17.57
CA SER A 212 12.79 2.82 -16.84
C SER A 212 13.20 1.65 -17.75
N ARG A 213 14.12 0.81 -17.25
CA ARG A 213 14.55 -0.55 -17.66
C ARG A 213 15.91 -0.70 -18.36
N GLN A 214 16.82 -1.31 -17.59
CA GLN A 214 17.68 -2.48 -17.87
C GLN A 214 18.55 -2.50 -19.14
N ASP A 215 19.86 -2.45 -18.91
CA ASP A 215 20.85 -3.50 -19.24
C ASP A 215 20.50 -4.42 -20.42
N THR A 216 21.00 -4.05 -21.60
CA THR A 216 21.80 -4.86 -22.53
C THR A 216 21.74 -4.21 -23.90
N CYS A 217 22.73 -3.38 -24.24
CA CYS A 217 22.88 -2.89 -25.60
C CYS A 217 23.47 -4.00 -26.49
N GLY A 218 22.59 -4.88 -26.97
CA GLY A 218 22.75 -5.48 -28.29
C GLY A 218 22.47 -4.42 -29.36
N PHE A 219 23.47 -3.61 -29.70
CA PHE A 219 23.49 -2.84 -30.93
C PHE A 219 24.90 -2.82 -31.50
N THR A 220 25.06 -3.50 -32.64
CA THR A 220 26.26 -3.41 -33.49
C THR A 220 26.37 -2.00 -34.05
N CYS A 221 27.22 -1.16 -33.44
CA CYS A 221 27.69 0.07 -34.07
C CYS A 221 28.96 -0.25 -34.88
N SER A 222 28.80 -0.48 -36.18
CA SER A 222 29.91 -0.53 -37.14
C SER A 222 30.54 0.87 -37.27
N GLY A 223 31.86 0.98 -37.05
CA GLY A 223 32.64 2.17 -37.38
C GLY A 223 33.36 2.91 -36.24
N TRP A 224 33.48 2.31 -35.06
CA TRP A 224 34.24 2.91 -33.95
C TRP A 224 35.67 2.39 -33.89
N ASP A 225 36.64 3.30 -33.79
CA ASP A 225 38.03 3.02 -33.46
C ASP A 225 38.12 2.57 -31.99
N PRO A 226 38.88 1.51 -31.64
CA PRO A 226 39.02 1.02 -30.26
C PRO A 226 39.55 2.05 -29.25
N SER A 227 39.95 3.23 -29.69
CA SER A 227 40.40 4.35 -28.85
C SER A 227 39.30 5.29 -28.35
N GLN A 228 38.04 5.19 -28.80
CA GLN A 228 36.99 6.15 -28.44
C GLN A 228 35.94 5.59 -27.47
N ARG A 229 35.55 6.39 -26.45
CA ARG A 229 34.43 6.11 -25.53
C ARG A 229 33.43 7.26 -25.51
N ARG A 230 32.14 6.95 -25.31
CA ARG A 230 31.09 7.96 -25.16
C ARG A 230 31.22 8.69 -23.82
N THR A 231 31.25 10.02 -23.88
CA THR A 231 31.09 10.88 -22.72
C THR A 231 29.63 10.87 -22.27
N CYS A 232 29.42 10.52 -21.00
CA CYS A 232 28.16 10.39 -20.29
C CYS A 232 27.42 9.04 -20.48
N GLY A 233 27.57 8.15 -19.47
CA GLY A 233 26.63 7.05 -19.22
C GLY A 233 27.11 5.61 -19.46
N GLY A 234 28.41 5.35 -19.64
CA GLY A 234 28.95 3.98 -19.71
C GLY A 234 29.78 3.63 -18.47
N ASP A 235 29.53 2.47 -17.87
CA ASP A 235 30.32 1.98 -16.73
C ASP A 235 31.79 1.77 -17.11
N CYS A 236 32.66 2.54 -16.45
CA CYS A 236 34.11 2.38 -16.56
C CYS A 236 34.56 1.29 -15.56
N ASN A 237 35.01 0.14 -16.06
CA ASN A 237 35.57 -0.91 -15.20
C ASN A 237 36.86 -0.39 -14.50
N ASN A 238 37.03 -0.73 -13.22
CA ASN A 238 38.04 -0.19 -12.28
C ASN A 238 39.51 -0.35 -12.72
N THR A 239 39.80 -1.10 -13.78
CA THR A 239 41.14 -1.25 -14.37
C THR A 239 41.54 -0.13 -15.34
N SER A 240 40.66 0.85 -15.62
CA SER A 240 40.93 1.94 -16.59
C SER A 240 41.40 3.25 -15.97
N GLY A 241 41.63 3.29 -14.65
CA GLY A 241 41.77 4.51 -13.83
C GLY A 241 42.94 5.46 -14.11
N SER A 242 43.64 5.36 -15.25
CA SER A 242 44.76 6.26 -15.57
C SER A 242 45.04 6.41 -17.07
N ARG A 243 44.07 6.16 -17.95
CA ARG A 243 44.25 6.36 -19.41
C ARG A 243 43.38 7.52 -19.89
N CYS A 244 44.02 8.58 -20.39
CA CYS A 244 43.35 9.64 -21.12
C CYS A 244 43.16 9.21 -22.58
N PHE A 245 41.94 9.26 -23.07
CA PHE A 245 41.59 9.08 -24.47
C PHE A 245 41.18 10.46 -25.03
N GLN A 246 41.60 10.77 -26.26
CA GLN A 246 41.26 12.04 -26.92
C GLN A 246 39.88 12.00 -27.55
#